data_AF-A0A660Z826-F1
#
_entry.id   AF-A0A660Z826-F1
#
_cell.length_a   1.000
_cell.length_b   1.000
_cell.length_c   1.000
_cell.angle_alpha   90.00
_cell.angle_beta   90.00
_cell.angle_gamma   90.00
#
_symmetry.space_group_name_H-M   'P 1'
#
loop_
_entity.id
_entity.type
_entity.pdbx_description
1 polymer ?
#
loop_
_entity_poly.entity_id
_entity_poly.type
_entity_poly.pdbx_seq_one_letter_code
_entity_poly.pdbx_strand_id
1 'polypeptide(L)'
;MNNSVNDSALNGILKSLKNIEDRLSHVETKLQIQQEVIEDEAQPVQNVIKPIADDDLEIRLGEYWIPKVAIVAFIIGMIFFLTFPLKGLPMGFPIVFGYLMTAALLIASKLLKKSFAHFTGYAIGGSIVIFYLTTLRLHFFGREQLITSPGIEILLLLLVTTGSLIIAVRRNSVYLAALGLLLGYVTAMINSNPYLSFITLVILSAVVVYLTLKYSWQGLVIYGIVLTYFVHLLWFLNNPFLGNVMQFATSPQTNVLFILAYLFVFSLGCLLRVDKEEEKFNVILSSFLNAAGGYGLFLMITLSTATAYLGIFHFAAFILSIVISITFWIRVSSRYSTFIYAMLAYTALSVAIIFTFSAPAFFIWLCWQSLIVVSTALWFRSKFIILANFIIFIAVMIAYLVTEGTVGVESLSFGIVALISARVLNWQRERLELETDKMRTAYLLTSLLIIPYSFYHIFPSELVGISWVGLALVYYLLSSILKNNKYRLMALGTLLMTVVYLLVFGITSSETMYKIISFLLVAGVLMVISLIYSRRKSKPV
;
A
#
# COMPACT_ATOMS: atom_id res chain seq x y z
N MET A 1 36.63 -5.15 22.13
CA MET A 1 37.35 -4.55 20.99
C MET A 1 36.42 -3.66 20.17
N ASN A 2 35.89 -2.57 20.73
CA ASN A 2 34.95 -1.67 20.02
C ASN A 2 35.21 -0.16 20.20
N ASN A 3 36.27 0.24 20.92
CA ASN A 3 36.57 1.67 21.14
C ASN A 3 37.54 2.27 20.11
N SER A 4 38.32 1.46 19.39
CA SER A 4 39.33 1.98 18.44
C SER A 4 38.75 2.45 17.10
N VAL A 5 37.54 2.02 16.74
CA VAL A 5 36.91 2.39 15.45
C VAL A 5 36.33 3.80 15.50
N ASN A 6 35.82 4.23 16.68
CA ASN A 6 35.24 5.56 16.88
C ASN A 6 36.30 6.68 16.85
N ASP A 7 37.48 6.43 17.41
CA ASP A 7 38.58 7.40 17.40
C ASP A 7 39.12 7.66 15.98
N SER A 8 39.13 6.65 15.11
CA SER A 8 39.54 6.86 13.71
C SER A 8 38.53 7.71 12.92
N ALA A 9 37.24 7.56 13.20
CA ALA A 9 36.18 8.33 12.54
C ALA A 9 36.22 9.79 13.01
N LEU A 10 36.41 10.02 14.32
CA LEU A 10 36.56 11.35 14.90
C LEU A 10 37.79 12.08 14.36
N ASN A 11 38.92 11.38 14.26
CA ASN A 11 40.15 11.91 13.68
C ASN A 11 40.00 12.23 12.19
N GLY A 12 39.22 11.42 11.45
CA GLY A 12 38.86 11.70 10.07
C GLY A 12 38.04 12.97 9.92
N ILE A 13 37.07 13.21 10.81
CA ILE A 13 36.23 14.41 10.82
C ILE A 13 37.06 15.65 11.17
N LEU A 14 37.91 15.58 12.19
CA LEU A 14 38.81 16.69 12.58
C LEU A 14 39.75 17.10 11.45
N LYS A 15 40.30 16.11 10.74
CA LYS A 15 41.16 16.37 9.58
C LYS A 15 40.39 17.00 8.41
N SER A 16 39.14 16.60 8.20
CA SER A 16 38.27 17.19 7.18
C SER A 16 37.90 18.64 7.52
N LEU A 17 37.59 18.94 8.77
CA LEU A 17 37.28 20.30 9.23
C LEU A 17 38.47 21.23 9.05
N LYS A 18 39.66 20.79 9.46
CA LYS A 18 40.89 21.57 9.30
C LYS A 18 41.19 21.89 7.83
N ASN A 19 40.99 20.92 6.94
CA ASN A 19 41.15 21.13 5.50
C ASN A 19 40.11 22.09 4.91
N ILE A 20 38.89 22.13 5.45
CA ILE A 20 37.86 23.10 5.03
C ILE A 20 38.25 24.51 5.49
N GLU A 21 38.74 24.65 6.72
CA GLU A 21 39.18 25.92 7.30
C GLU A 21 40.41 26.50 6.57
N ASP A 22 41.39 25.65 6.24
CA ASP A 22 42.55 26.03 5.42
C ASP A 22 42.13 26.48 4.01
N ARG A 23 41.11 25.85 3.42
CA ARG A 23 40.59 26.25 2.11
C ARG A 23 39.78 27.54 2.18
N LEU A 24 39.02 27.73 3.26
CA LEU A 24 38.20 28.92 3.48
C LEU A 24 39.09 30.14 3.69
N SER A 25 40.12 30.04 4.54
CA SER A 25 41.10 31.12 4.77
C SER A 25 41.84 31.51 3.47
N HIS A 26 42.16 30.53 2.63
CA HIS A 26 42.79 30.80 1.32
C HIS A 26 41.84 31.52 0.35
N VAL A 27 40.53 31.29 0.45
CA VAL A 27 39.48 31.99 -0.32
C VAL A 27 39.24 33.40 0.23
N GLU A 28 39.15 33.55 1.55
CA GLU A 28 38.96 34.84 2.23
C GLU A 28 40.11 35.80 1.95
N THR A 29 41.35 35.31 1.99
CA THR A 29 42.55 36.09 1.64
C THR A 29 42.51 36.58 0.20
N LYS A 30 42.01 35.75 -0.73
CA LYS A 30 41.93 36.08 -2.16
C LYS A 30 40.79 37.06 -2.47
N LEU A 31 39.74 37.06 -1.65
CA LEU A 31 38.57 37.93 -1.79
C LEU A 31 38.70 39.24 -0.99
N GLN A 32 39.83 39.48 -0.30
CA GLN A 32 40.05 40.64 0.58
C GLN A 32 38.93 40.83 1.61
N ILE A 33 38.33 39.72 2.06
CA ILE A 33 37.33 39.75 3.12
C ILE A 33 38.13 39.96 4.42
N GLN A 34 38.05 41.16 4.99
CA GLN A 34 38.58 41.40 6.32
C GLN A 34 37.77 40.56 7.30
N GLN A 35 38.45 39.64 7.97
CA GLN A 35 37.92 38.96 9.13
C GLN A 35 37.62 40.07 10.16
N GLU A 36 36.34 40.35 10.41
CA GLU A 36 35.97 41.07 11.63
C GLU A 36 36.48 40.20 12.78
N VAL A 37 37.62 40.60 13.34
CA VAL A 37 38.01 40.15 14.67
C VAL A 37 36.98 40.77 15.59
N ILE A 38 35.88 40.06 15.79
CA ILE A 38 35.12 40.19 17.01
C ILE A 38 36.14 39.83 18.08
N GLU A 39 36.65 40.86 18.75
CA GLU A 39 37.40 40.74 19.99
C GLU A 39 36.38 40.21 21.02
N ASP A 40 36.01 38.94 20.88
CA ASP A 40 35.45 38.16 21.97
C ASP A 40 36.61 38.09 22.97
N GLU A 41 36.58 39.00 23.95
CA GLU A 41 37.11 38.67 25.25
C GLU A 41 36.67 37.24 25.53
N ALA A 42 37.64 36.31 25.47
CA ALA A 42 37.46 34.95 25.90
C ALA A 42 37.29 34.95 27.42
N GLN A 43 36.19 35.55 27.90
CA GLN A 43 35.46 34.92 28.97
C GLN A 43 35.20 33.50 28.47
N PRO A 44 35.54 32.48 29.26
CA PRO A 44 35.19 31.13 28.87
C PRO A 44 33.69 31.19 28.60
N VAL A 45 33.29 30.90 27.36
CA VAL A 45 31.95 30.37 27.14
C VAL A 45 32.00 29.03 27.86
N GLN A 46 31.88 29.09 29.19
CA GLN A 46 31.03 28.15 29.88
C GLN A 46 29.83 28.09 28.95
N ASN A 47 29.67 26.94 28.30
CA ASN A 47 28.35 26.39 28.16
C ASN A 47 27.79 26.37 29.58
N VAL A 48 27.34 27.53 30.05
CA VAL A 48 26.19 27.65 30.87
C VAL A 48 25.15 27.08 29.93
N ILE A 49 25.04 25.74 29.95
CA ILE A 49 23.74 25.12 30.10
C ILE A 49 23.11 26.01 31.14
N LYS A 50 22.35 27.04 30.72
CA LYS A 50 21.46 27.73 31.64
C LYS A 50 20.80 26.55 32.32
N PRO A 51 20.98 26.36 33.64
CA PRO A 51 20.07 25.48 34.35
C PRO A 51 18.73 25.99 33.86
N ILE A 52 17.89 25.12 33.29
CA ILE A 52 16.54 25.53 32.91
C ILE A 52 16.05 26.15 34.20
N ALA A 53 15.97 27.49 34.24
CA ALA A 53 15.77 28.18 35.49
C ALA A 53 14.44 27.62 36.00
N ASP A 54 14.32 27.31 37.29
CA ASP A 54 13.07 26.77 37.80
C ASP A 54 11.87 27.65 37.37
N ASP A 55 12.09 28.97 37.21
CA ASP A 55 11.17 29.94 36.58
C ASP A 55 10.73 29.58 35.15
N ASP A 56 11.63 29.14 34.26
CA ASP A 56 11.30 28.81 32.86
C ASP A 56 10.58 27.45 32.78
N LEU A 57 10.85 26.53 33.71
CA LEU A 57 10.04 25.32 33.90
C LEU A 57 8.67 25.65 34.50
N GLU A 58 8.59 26.52 35.50
CA GLU A 58 7.36 26.95 36.16
C GLU A 58 6.42 27.65 35.17
N ILE A 59 6.95 28.56 34.35
CA ILE A 59 6.18 29.25 33.31
C ILE A 59 5.69 28.26 32.24
N ARG A 60 6.55 27.34 31.77
CA ARG A 60 6.13 26.31 30.80
C ARG A 60 5.10 25.35 31.38
N LEU A 61 5.25 24.96 32.64
CA LEU A 61 4.29 24.11 33.33
C LEU A 61 2.96 24.84 33.49
N GLY A 62 3.01 26.10 33.94
CA GLY A 62 1.88 26.98 34.19
C GLY A 62 1.08 27.33 32.94
N GLU A 63 1.74 27.77 31.87
CA GLU A 63 1.05 28.26 30.67
C GLU A 63 0.67 27.16 29.67
N TYR A 64 1.43 26.06 29.59
CA TYR A 64 1.20 25.01 28.58
C TYR A 64 0.58 23.73 29.13
N TRP A 65 0.97 23.27 30.31
CA TRP A 65 0.52 21.99 30.86
C TRP A 65 -0.73 22.13 31.72
N ILE A 66 -0.77 23.08 32.65
CA ILE A 66 -1.92 23.27 33.56
C ILE A 66 -3.23 23.47 32.77
N PRO A 67 -3.33 24.32 31.73
CA PRO A 67 -4.54 24.46 30.92
C PRO A 67 -5.02 23.14 30.31
N LYS A 68 -4.09 22.34 29.75
CA LYS A 68 -4.43 21.04 29.15
C LYS A 68 -4.99 20.09 30.19
N VAL A 69 -4.31 19.95 31.32
CA VAL A 69 -4.72 19.06 32.41
C VAL A 69 -6.06 19.50 32.99
N ALA A 70 -6.25 20.80 33.23
CA ALA A 70 -7.50 21.35 33.74
C ALA A 70 -8.68 21.05 32.81
N ILE A 71 -8.50 21.23 31.49
CA ILE A 71 -9.56 20.98 30.52
C ILE A 71 -9.84 19.48 30.36
N VAL A 72 -8.81 18.63 30.37
CA VAL A 72 -9.00 17.17 30.37
C VAL A 72 -9.73 16.72 31.63
N ALA A 73 -9.32 17.19 32.81
CA ALA A 73 -9.98 16.88 34.08
C ALA A 73 -11.43 17.38 34.09
N PHE A 74 -11.69 18.57 33.55
CA PHE A 74 -13.04 19.12 33.41
C PHE A 74 -13.91 18.27 32.47
N ILE A 75 -13.38 17.85 31.31
CA ILE A 75 -14.09 16.96 30.39
C ILE A 75 -14.41 15.62 31.08
N ILE A 76 -13.46 15.03 31.81
CA ILE A 76 -13.69 13.78 32.56
C ILE A 76 -14.77 13.97 33.62
N GLY A 77 -14.73 15.07 34.37
CA GLY A 77 -15.79 15.42 35.33
C GLY A 77 -17.16 15.55 34.65
N MET A 78 -17.21 16.20 33.48
CA MET A 78 -18.42 16.32 32.67
C MET A 78 -18.90 14.98 32.12
N ILE A 79 -18.00 14.07 31.71
CA ILE A 79 -18.36 12.70 31.29
C ILE A 79 -19.06 12.00 32.44
N PHE A 80 -18.47 11.98 33.63
CA PHE A 80 -19.10 11.32 34.78
C PHE A 80 -20.46 11.95 35.14
N PHE A 81 -20.54 13.27 35.12
CA PHE A 81 -21.78 14.01 35.39
C PHE A 81 -22.87 13.73 34.33
N LEU A 82 -22.49 13.60 33.06
CA LEU A 82 -23.38 13.34 31.92
C LEU A 82 -23.62 11.85 31.65
N THR A 83 -22.92 10.93 32.30
CA THR A 83 -23.15 9.48 32.10
C THR A 83 -23.84 8.87 33.31
N PHE A 84 -23.48 9.24 34.54
CA PHE A 84 -24.03 8.60 35.73
C PHE A 84 -25.45 9.07 36.10
N PRO A 85 -26.28 8.18 36.68
CA PRO A 85 -27.60 8.55 37.17
C PRO A 85 -27.49 9.27 38.52
N LEU A 86 -27.71 10.59 38.51
CA LEU A 86 -27.74 11.41 39.74
C LEU A 86 -29.06 11.19 40.49
N LYS A 87 -28.99 10.72 41.73
CA LYS A 87 -30.18 10.53 42.59
C LYS A 87 -30.68 11.91 43.07
N GLY A 88 -31.99 12.15 42.97
CA GLY A 88 -32.65 13.35 43.52
C GLY A 88 -32.71 14.58 42.59
N LEU A 89 -32.09 14.54 41.40
CA LEU A 89 -32.13 15.65 40.45
C LEU A 89 -33.13 15.39 39.29
N PRO A 90 -33.78 16.44 38.75
CA PRO A 90 -34.63 16.32 37.58
C PRO A 90 -33.88 15.76 36.36
N MET A 91 -34.57 15.00 35.52
CA MET A 91 -33.97 14.32 34.37
C MET A 91 -33.26 15.27 33.39
N GLY A 92 -33.85 16.44 33.13
CA GLY A 92 -33.29 17.45 32.24
C GLY A 92 -32.11 18.24 32.82
N PHE A 93 -31.85 18.14 34.14
CA PHE A 93 -30.84 18.98 34.80
C PHE A 93 -29.43 18.77 34.23
N PRO A 94 -28.91 17.53 34.05
CA PRO A 94 -27.57 17.34 33.49
C PRO A 94 -27.45 17.82 32.04
N ILE A 95 -28.54 17.74 31.27
CA ILE A 95 -28.60 18.17 29.87
C ILE A 95 -28.53 19.70 29.79
N VAL A 96 -29.39 20.39 30.54
CA VAL A 96 -29.39 21.86 30.60
C VAL A 96 -28.05 22.37 31.13
N PHE A 97 -27.52 21.77 32.18
CA PHE A 97 -26.21 22.11 32.73
C PHE A 97 -25.07 21.88 31.71
N GLY A 98 -25.09 20.76 30.99
CA GLY A 98 -24.13 20.46 29.93
C GLY A 98 -24.10 21.53 28.83
N TYR A 99 -25.27 21.91 28.31
CA TYR A 99 -25.37 22.97 27.30
C TYR A 99 -24.98 24.35 27.85
N LEU A 100 -25.31 24.65 29.11
CA LEU A 100 -24.86 25.88 29.79
C LEU A 100 -23.34 25.91 29.92
N MET A 101 -22.69 24.80 30.29
CA MET A 101 -21.23 24.72 30.40
C MET A 101 -20.54 24.83 29.04
N THR A 102 -21.10 24.23 28.00
CA THR A 102 -20.63 24.46 26.61
C THR A 102 -20.68 25.94 26.26
N ALA A 103 -21.80 26.63 26.51
CA ALA A 103 -21.96 28.05 26.21
C ALA A 103 -20.99 28.91 27.04
N ALA A 104 -20.86 28.63 28.34
CA ALA A 104 -19.94 29.32 29.23
C ALA A 104 -18.49 29.19 28.76
N LEU A 105 -18.03 27.99 28.40
CA LEU A 105 -16.68 27.77 27.88
C LEU A 105 -16.45 28.47 26.53
N LEU A 106 -17.42 28.46 25.62
CA LEU A 106 -17.31 29.15 24.34
C LEU A 106 -17.24 30.67 24.51
N ILE A 107 -18.05 31.24 25.41
CA ILE A 107 -18.04 32.67 25.72
C ILE A 107 -16.73 33.05 26.41
N ALA A 108 -16.30 32.30 27.43
CA ALA A 108 -15.03 32.50 28.11
C ALA A 108 -13.85 32.43 27.13
N SER A 109 -13.86 31.46 26.21
CA SER A 109 -12.83 31.33 25.15
C SER A 109 -12.77 32.52 24.20
N LYS A 110 -13.87 33.27 24.04
CA LYS A 110 -13.91 34.49 23.22
C LYS A 110 -13.41 35.71 24.01
N LEU A 111 -13.86 35.85 25.26
CA LEU A 111 -13.51 36.98 26.13
C LEU A 111 -12.04 36.95 26.57
N LEU A 112 -11.53 35.76 26.92
CA LEU A 112 -10.18 35.55 27.45
C LEU A 112 -9.11 35.39 26.36
N LYS A 113 -9.47 35.51 25.07
CA LYS A 113 -8.55 35.28 23.95
C LYS A 113 -7.31 36.17 24.00
N LYS A 114 -7.45 37.42 24.46
CA LYS A 114 -6.34 38.38 24.54
C LYS A 114 -5.39 38.08 25.71
N SER A 115 -5.91 37.57 26.83
CA SER A 115 -5.15 37.35 28.05
C SER A 115 -4.57 35.93 28.17
N PHE A 116 -5.21 34.92 27.58
CA PHE A 116 -4.83 33.51 27.73
C PHE A 116 -4.95 32.74 26.40
N ALA A 117 -4.12 33.11 25.41
CA ALA A 117 -4.20 32.56 24.06
C ALA A 117 -4.15 31.02 24.02
N HIS A 118 -3.24 30.40 24.79
CA HIS A 118 -3.09 28.94 24.85
C HIS A 118 -4.32 28.24 25.45
N PHE A 119 -4.89 28.77 26.53
CA PHE A 119 -6.10 28.22 27.17
C PHE A 119 -7.30 28.22 26.21
N THR A 120 -7.47 29.28 25.40
CA THR A 120 -8.65 29.41 24.54
C THR A 120 -8.78 28.34 23.46
N GLY A 121 -7.67 27.80 22.96
CA GLY A 121 -7.70 26.70 21.99
C GLY A 121 -8.26 25.42 22.60
N TYR A 122 -7.73 25.03 23.77
CA TYR A 122 -8.17 23.85 24.50
C TYR A 122 -9.61 24.00 25.00
N ALA A 123 -10.00 25.18 25.50
CA ALA A 123 -11.34 25.41 26.03
C ALA A 123 -12.43 25.27 24.95
N ILE A 124 -12.13 25.66 23.70
CA ILE A 124 -13.01 25.41 22.55
C ILE A 124 -13.11 23.93 22.24
N GLY A 125 -11.97 23.22 22.18
CA GLY A 125 -11.97 21.77 22.00
C GLY A 125 -12.81 21.07 23.07
N GLY A 126 -12.63 21.43 24.34
CA GLY A 126 -13.42 20.90 25.45
C GLY A 126 -14.91 21.24 25.34
N SER A 127 -15.27 22.46 24.95
CA SER A 127 -16.67 22.84 24.75
C SER A 127 -17.36 22.02 23.65
N ILE A 128 -16.64 21.68 22.57
CA ILE A 128 -17.14 20.83 21.48
C ILE A 128 -17.40 19.40 22.00
N VAL A 129 -16.45 18.85 22.77
CA VAL A 129 -16.60 17.50 23.36
C VAL A 129 -17.78 17.47 24.32
N ILE A 130 -17.91 18.47 25.20
CA ILE A 130 -19.03 18.55 26.14
C ILE A 130 -20.36 18.72 25.40
N PHE A 131 -20.39 19.52 24.33
CA PHE A 131 -21.59 19.70 23.52
C PHE A 131 -22.05 18.39 22.89
N TYR A 132 -21.09 17.62 22.37
CA TYR A 132 -21.33 16.30 21.81
C TYR A 132 -21.81 15.31 22.86
N LEU A 133 -21.13 15.20 24.00
CA LEU A 133 -21.52 14.30 25.10
C LEU A 133 -22.89 14.64 25.69
N THR A 134 -23.21 15.92 25.80
CA THR A 134 -24.52 16.39 26.29
C THR A 134 -25.63 15.98 25.31
N THR A 135 -25.35 16.09 24.00
CA THR A 135 -26.27 15.66 22.96
C THR A 135 -26.43 14.13 23.00
N LEU A 136 -25.33 13.38 23.05
CA LEU A 136 -25.30 11.92 23.14
C LEU A 136 -26.12 11.37 24.32
N ARG A 137 -26.17 12.11 25.43
CA ARG A 137 -27.00 11.76 26.61
C ARG A 137 -28.50 11.73 26.29
N LEU A 138 -28.99 12.51 25.33
CA LEU A 138 -30.43 12.62 25.03
C LEU A 138 -31.07 11.26 24.70
N HIS A 139 -30.31 10.35 24.12
CA HIS A 139 -30.76 9.00 23.76
C HIS A 139 -30.01 7.87 24.49
N PHE A 140 -28.68 7.96 24.64
CA PHE A 140 -27.86 6.81 25.05
C PHE A 140 -27.60 6.72 26.56
N PHE A 141 -27.69 7.82 27.31
CA PHE A 141 -27.33 7.84 28.73
C PHE A 141 -28.42 8.44 29.61
N GLY A 142 -28.75 7.75 30.70
CA GLY A 142 -29.79 8.18 31.64
C GLY A 142 -30.73 7.04 32.01
N ARG A 143 -31.69 7.33 32.89
CA ARG A 143 -32.72 6.34 33.28
C ARG A 143 -33.81 6.19 32.21
N GLU A 144 -34.08 7.27 31.49
CA GLU A 144 -35.09 7.34 30.43
C GLU A 144 -34.50 8.12 29.25
N GLN A 145 -34.96 7.79 28.04
CA GLN A 145 -34.54 8.44 26.80
C GLN A 145 -35.44 9.65 26.55
N LEU A 146 -34.87 10.86 26.48
CA LEU A 146 -35.64 12.06 26.10
C LEU A 146 -35.99 12.02 24.61
N ILE A 147 -35.03 11.60 23.79
CA ILE A 147 -35.24 11.38 22.36
C ILE A 147 -35.37 9.88 22.16
N THR A 148 -36.54 9.42 21.76
CA THR A 148 -36.81 7.99 21.53
C THR A 148 -36.39 7.54 20.13
N SER A 149 -36.32 8.45 19.16
CA SER A 149 -35.96 8.14 17.78
C SER A 149 -34.43 8.16 17.57
N PRO A 150 -33.79 7.01 17.27
CA PRO A 150 -32.35 6.96 17.03
C PRO A 150 -31.91 7.83 15.85
N GLY A 151 -32.76 7.96 14.82
CA GLY A 151 -32.46 8.77 13.64
C GLY A 151 -32.37 10.27 13.96
N ILE A 152 -33.22 10.78 14.85
CA ILE A 152 -33.18 12.18 15.28
C ILE A 152 -31.91 12.44 16.09
N GLU A 153 -31.56 11.52 16.98
CA GLU A 153 -30.33 11.62 17.77
C GLU A 153 -29.08 11.69 16.87
N ILE A 154 -28.97 10.78 15.90
CA ILE A 154 -27.86 10.77 14.94
C ILE A 154 -27.81 12.08 14.16
N LEU A 155 -28.95 12.61 13.73
CA LEU A 155 -29.02 13.90 13.03
C LEU A 155 -28.50 15.04 13.91
N LEU A 156 -28.87 15.09 15.20
CA LEU A 156 -28.37 16.09 16.14
C LEU A 156 -26.86 15.98 16.32
N LEU A 157 -26.32 14.77 16.49
CA LEU A 157 -24.88 14.54 16.60
C LEU A 157 -24.13 14.96 15.33
N LEU A 158 -24.69 14.71 14.14
CA LEU A 158 -24.13 15.18 12.88
C LEU A 158 -24.17 16.71 12.74
N LEU A 159 -25.21 17.38 13.27
CA LEU A 159 -25.27 18.84 13.34
C LEU A 159 -24.18 19.39 14.27
N VAL A 160 -23.96 18.76 15.43
CA VAL A 160 -22.86 19.11 16.36
C VAL A 160 -21.50 18.94 15.66
N THR A 161 -21.28 17.82 14.98
CA THR A 161 -20.07 17.57 14.18
C THR A 161 -19.90 18.64 13.10
N THR A 162 -20.95 18.98 12.35
CA THR A 162 -20.90 20.01 11.31
C THR A 162 -20.53 21.38 11.90
N GLY A 163 -21.17 21.77 13.01
CA GLY A 163 -20.83 23.00 13.74
C GLY A 163 -19.37 23.02 14.20
N SER A 164 -18.85 21.89 14.70
CA SER A 164 -17.45 21.78 15.11
C SER A 164 -16.47 21.96 13.95
N LEU A 165 -16.78 21.42 12.77
CA LEU A 165 -15.97 21.58 11.56
C LEU A 165 -16.02 23.02 11.04
N ILE A 166 -17.17 23.68 11.10
CA ILE A 166 -17.29 25.11 10.76
C ILE A 166 -16.40 25.96 11.69
N ILE A 167 -16.41 25.67 13.00
CA ILE A 167 -15.53 26.36 13.97
C ILE A 167 -14.06 26.10 13.64
N ALA A 168 -13.69 24.86 13.33
CA ALA A 168 -12.33 24.47 12.99
C ALA A 168 -11.81 25.20 11.75
N VAL A 169 -12.63 25.26 10.70
CA VAL A 169 -12.32 25.97 9.45
C VAL A 169 -12.19 27.48 9.68
N ARG A 170 -13.13 28.09 10.40
CA ARG A 170 -13.07 29.54 10.73
C ARG A 170 -11.83 29.91 11.55
N ARG A 171 -11.29 28.96 12.31
CA ARG A 171 -10.08 29.15 13.12
C ARG A 171 -8.81 28.63 12.47
N ASN A 172 -8.88 28.14 11.23
CA ASN A 172 -7.76 27.55 10.51
C ASN A 172 -6.98 26.51 11.35
N SER A 173 -7.70 25.63 12.05
CA SER A 173 -7.11 24.68 13.00
C SER A 173 -7.33 23.23 12.58
N VAL A 174 -6.24 22.57 12.18
CA VAL A 174 -6.23 21.14 11.83
C VAL A 174 -6.66 20.26 13.01
N TYR A 175 -6.22 20.60 14.22
CA TYR A 175 -6.52 19.82 15.43
C TYR A 175 -8.01 19.87 15.80
N LEU A 176 -8.66 21.03 15.67
CA LEU A 176 -10.11 21.14 15.87
C LEU A 176 -10.88 20.40 14.77
N ALA A 177 -10.37 20.41 13.53
CA ALA A 177 -11.00 19.66 12.44
C ALA A 177 -10.89 18.15 12.66
N ALA A 178 -9.72 17.67 13.09
CA ALA A 178 -9.50 16.28 13.47
C ALA A 178 -10.42 15.86 14.63
N LEU A 179 -10.58 16.70 15.66
CA LEU A 179 -11.52 16.47 16.76
C LEU A 179 -12.97 16.39 16.26
N GLY A 180 -13.41 17.33 15.41
CA GLY A 180 -14.75 17.30 14.85
C GLY A 180 -15.02 16.05 14.02
N LEU A 181 -14.04 15.65 13.19
CA LEU A 181 -14.10 14.42 12.42
C LEU A 181 -14.15 13.19 13.33
N LEU A 182 -13.33 13.11 14.37
CA LEU A 182 -13.36 12.02 15.37
C LEU A 182 -14.78 11.84 15.91
N LEU A 183 -15.43 12.92 16.31
CA LEU A 183 -16.81 12.90 16.81
C LEU A 183 -17.79 12.43 15.73
N GLY A 184 -17.60 12.83 14.47
CA GLY A 184 -18.36 12.30 13.34
C GLY A 184 -18.19 10.78 13.16
N TYR A 185 -16.96 10.27 13.27
CA TYR A 185 -16.67 8.83 13.20
C TYR A 185 -17.29 8.07 14.37
N VAL A 186 -17.27 8.63 15.58
CA VAL A 186 -17.98 8.07 16.75
C VAL A 186 -19.49 8.02 16.48
N THR A 187 -20.08 9.07 15.90
CA THR A 187 -21.50 9.07 15.50
C THR A 187 -21.82 7.97 14.50
N ALA A 188 -20.94 7.74 13.51
CA ALA A 188 -21.10 6.66 12.55
C ALA A 188 -21.02 5.27 13.20
N MET A 189 -20.14 5.10 14.20
CA MET A 189 -19.96 3.84 14.93
C MET A 189 -21.15 3.48 15.83
N ILE A 190 -21.75 4.47 16.48
CA ILE A 190 -22.86 4.29 17.43
C ILE A 190 -24.19 4.01 16.71
N ASN A 191 -24.32 4.42 15.45
CA ASN A 191 -25.52 4.25 14.67
C ASN A 191 -25.89 2.77 14.49
N SER A 192 -27.11 2.41 14.87
CA SER A 192 -27.61 1.03 14.82
C SER A 192 -27.91 0.54 13.40
N ASN A 193 -28.09 1.44 12.42
CA ASN A 193 -28.35 1.11 11.03
C ASN A 193 -27.03 1.08 10.23
N PRO A 194 -26.55 -0.10 9.78
CA PRO A 194 -25.28 -0.22 9.08
C PRO A 194 -25.19 0.65 7.81
N TYR A 195 -26.28 0.77 7.05
CA TYR A 195 -26.27 1.57 5.82
C TYR A 195 -26.05 3.05 6.12
N LEU A 196 -26.70 3.59 7.14
CA LEU A 196 -26.51 4.98 7.54
C LEU A 196 -25.09 5.20 8.09
N SER A 197 -24.53 4.25 8.84
CA SER A 197 -23.13 4.28 9.26
C SER A 197 -22.19 4.36 8.06
N PHE A 198 -22.36 3.48 7.07
CA PHE A 198 -21.50 3.45 5.89
C PHE A 198 -21.62 4.69 5.01
N ILE A 199 -22.83 5.21 4.82
CA ILE A 199 -23.07 6.47 4.11
C ILE A 199 -22.39 7.62 4.85
N THR A 200 -22.50 7.67 6.18
CA THR A 200 -21.81 8.67 7.02
C THR A 200 -20.30 8.58 6.83
N LEU A 201 -19.72 7.38 6.79
CA LEU A 201 -18.29 7.19 6.49
C LEU A 201 -17.89 7.69 5.09
N VAL A 202 -18.73 7.51 4.05
CA VAL A 202 -18.47 8.08 2.71
C VAL A 202 -18.43 9.60 2.80
N ILE A 203 -19.43 10.20 3.45
CA ILE A 203 -19.54 11.65 3.61
C ILE A 203 -18.33 12.20 4.38
N LEU A 204 -17.95 11.58 5.50
CA LEU A 204 -16.78 11.98 6.29
C LEU A 204 -15.49 11.85 5.47
N SER A 205 -15.34 10.79 4.68
CA SER A 205 -14.19 10.62 3.78
C SER A 205 -14.13 11.74 2.74
N ALA A 206 -15.27 12.12 2.15
CA ALA A 206 -15.36 13.24 1.21
C ALA A 206 -15.04 14.59 1.87
N VAL A 207 -15.50 14.81 3.10
CA VAL A 207 -15.19 16.00 3.90
C VAL A 207 -13.70 16.08 4.22
N VAL A 208 -13.07 14.97 4.63
CA VAL A 208 -11.61 14.89 4.85
C VAL A 208 -10.87 15.32 3.58
N VAL A 209 -11.22 14.73 2.44
CA VAL A 209 -10.60 15.05 1.15
C VAL A 209 -10.80 16.52 0.79
N TYR A 210 -12.01 17.05 0.94
CA TYR A 210 -12.31 18.46 0.68
C TYR A 210 -11.45 19.39 1.54
N LEU A 211 -11.38 19.14 2.85
CA LEU A 211 -10.60 19.96 3.78
C LEU A 211 -9.10 19.91 3.46
N THR A 212 -8.57 18.73 3.14
CA THR A 212 -7.16 18.60 2.76
C THR A 212 -6.84 19.33 1.47
N LEU A 213 -7.70 19.24 0.44
CA LEU A 213 -7.48 19.93 -0.83
C LEU A 213 -7.59 21.46 -0.69
N LYS A 214 -8.55 21.93 0.12
CA LYS A 214 -8.81 23.37 0.28
C LYS A 214 -7.82 24.09 1.20
N TYR A 215 -7.37 23.44 2.28
CA TYR A 215 -6.54 24.07 3.31
C TYR A 215 -5.11 23.50 3.38
N SER A 216 -4.74 22.60 2.46
CA SER A 216 -3.42 21.94 2.41
C SER A 216 -3.06 21.15 3.68
N TRP A 217 -4.07 20.69 4.42
CA TRP A 217 -3.92 19.88 5.65
C TRP A 217 -3.64 18.41 5.30
N GLN A 218 -2.43 18.12 4.82
CA GLN A 218 -2.06 16.80 4.28
C GLN A 218 -2.18 15.67 5.31
N GLY A 219 -1.88 15.93 6.59
CA GLY A 219 -2.02 14.93 7.66
C GLY A 219 -3.46 14.46 7.91
N LEU A 220 -4.46 15.25 7.49
CA LEU A 220 -5.87 14.92 7.70
C LEU A 220 -6.34 13.74 6.84
N VAL A 221 -5.78 13.55 5.64
CA VAL A 221 -6.10 12.38 4.79
C VAL A 221 -5.65 11.09 5.46
N ILE A 222 -4.44 11.06 6.02
CA ILE A 222 -3.93 9.89 6.75
C ILE A 222 -4.85 9.59 7.94
N TYR A 223 -5.21 10.62 8.70
CA TYR A 223 -6.13 10.51 9.83
C TYR A 223 -7.50 9.95 9.43
N GLY A 224 -8.08 10.47 8.33
CA GLY A 224 -9.36 10.00 7.81
C GLY A 224 -9.31 8.56 7.30
N ILE A 225 -8.26 8.18 6.57
CA ILE A 225 -8.05 6.80 6.09
C ILE A 225 -8.07 5.82 7.27
N VAL A 226 -7.27 6.10 8.30
CA VAL A 226 -7.16 5.22 9.48
C VAL A 226 -8.51 5.10 10.18
N LEU A 227 -9.20 6.22 10.44
CA LEU A 227 -10.48 6.19 11.14
C LEU A 227 -11.60 5.54 10.32
N THR A 228 -11.71 5.81 9.02
CA THR A 228 -12.75 5.20 8.17
C THR A 228 -12.65 3.68 8.18
N TYR A 229 -11.45 3.14 7.92
CA TYR A 229 -11.26 1.69 7.90
C TYR A 229 -11.33 1.09 9.30
N PHE A 230 -10.86 1.80 10.33
CA PHE A 230 -11.00 1.33 11.71
C PHE A 230 -12.46 1.24 12.15
N VAL A 231 -13.29 2.26 11.89
CA VAL A 231 -14.72 2.22 12.25
C VAL A 231 -15.45 1.10 11.49
N HIS A 232 -15.17 0.91 10.20
CA HIS A 232 -15.77 -0.20 9.45
C HIS A 232 -15.28 -1.56 9.96
N LEU A 233 -14.01 -1.69 10.34
CA LEU A 233 -13.48 -2.88 11.00
C LEU A 233 -14.18 -3.16 12.33
N LEU A 234 -14.40 -2.14 13.16
CA LEU A 234 -15.14 -2.29 14.43
C LEU A 234 -16.55 -2.77 14.19
N TRP A 235 -17.25 -2.20 13.19
CA TRP A 235 -18.57 -2.69 12.79
C TRP A 235 -18.51 -4.17 12.40
N PHE A 236 -17.52 -4.56 11.58
CA PHE A 236 -17.33 -5.95 11.16
C PHE A 236 -17.04 -6.89 12.34
N LEU A 237 -16.38 -6.41 13.40
CA LEU A 237 -16.14 -7.15 14.64
C LEU A 237 -17.31 -7.08 15.64
N ASN A 238 -18.49 -6.63 15.19
CA ASN A 238 -19.70 -6.44 16.00
C ASN A 238 -19.55 -5.37 17.10
N ASN A 239 -18.72 -4.34 16.89
CA ASN A 239 -18.47 -3.22 17.81
C ASN A 239 -18.14 -3.62 19.27
N PRO A 240 -17.02 -4.30 19.55
CA PRO A 240 -16.66 -4.73 20.91
C PRO A 240 -16.54 -3.59 21.92
N PHE A 241 -16.16 -2.39 21.45
CA PHE A 241 -16.07 -1.18 22.29
C PHE A 241 -17.42 -0.68 22.81
N LEU A 242 -18.54 -1.13 22.23
CA LEU A 242 -19.89 -0.84 22.71
C LEU A 242 -20.42 -1.92 23.69
N GLY A 243 -19.57 -2.86 24.11
CA GLY A 243 -19.94 -3.92 25.05
C GLY A 243 -20.47 -5.19 24.38
N ASN A 244 -20.46 -5.26 23.06
CA ASN A 244 -20.86 -6.43 22.31
C ASN A 244 -19.77 -7.52 22.34
N VAL A 245 -20.19 -8.78 22.20
CA VAL A 245 -19.26 -9.90 22.02
C VAL A 245 -18.64 -9.80 20.62
N MET A 246 -17.33 -10.00 20.54
CA MET A 246 -16.60 -10.01 19.28
C MET A 246 -17.12 -11.14 18.39
N GLN A 247 -17.73 -10.77 17.27
CA GLN A 247 -18.30 -11.69 16.30
C GLN A 247 -18.21 -11.05 14.91
N PHE A 248 -17.99 -11.84 13.86
CA PHE A 248 -18.00 -11.32 12.51
C PHE A 248 -19.41 -11.00 12.04
N ALA A 249 -19.65 -9.74 11.69
CA ALA A 249 -20.90 -9.28 11.11
C ALA A 249 -21.04 -9.81 9.68
N THR A 250 -22.14 -10.52 9.41
CA THR A 250 -22.40 -11.16 8.10
C THR A 250 -23.34 -10.37 7.20
N SER A 251 -24.10 -9.43 7.75
CA SER A 251 -25.09 -8.61 7.02
C SER A 251 -24.98 -7.13 7.34
N PRO A 252 -25.11 -6.22 6.34
CA PRO A 252 -25.42 -6.51 4.94
C PRO A 252 -24.17 -6.86 4.12
N GLN A 253 -24.29 -7.78 3.15
CA GLN A 253 -23.18 -8.18 2.27
C GLN A 253 -22.67 -7.03 1.38
N THR A 254 -23.53 -6.04 1.10
CA THR A 254 -23.18 -4.84 0.31
C THR A 254 -22.18 -3.90 1.00
N ASN A 255 -21.82 -4.13 2.27
CA ASN A 255 -20.83 -3.33 3.00
C ASN A 255 -19.50 -3.19 2.22
N VAL A 256 -19.13 -4.24 1.51
CA VAL A 256 -17.89 -4.37 0.75
C VAL A 256 -17.81 -3.32 -0.37
N LEU A 257 -18.95 -2.92 -0.94
CA LEU A 257 -19.03 -1.85 -1.95
C LEU A 257 -18.71 -0.48 -1.36
N PHE A 258 -19.06 -0.24 -0.09
CA PHE A 258 -18.72 1.01 0.59
C PHE A 258 -17.21 1.11 0.85
N ILE A 259 -16.52 -0.01 1.10
CA ILE A 259 -15.06 -0.03 1.21
C ILE A 259 -14.41 0.41 -0.11
N LEU A 260 -14.92 -0.07 -1.25
CA LEU A 260 -14.47 0.40 -2.57
C LEU A 260 -14.77 1.89 -2.78
N ALA A 261 -15.91 2.38 -2.28
CA ALA A 261 -16.23 3.80 -2.33
C ALA A 261 -15.23 4.65 -1.52
N TYR A 262 -14.87 4.24 -0.30
CA TYR A 262 -13.86 4.95 0.50
C TYR A 262 -12.49 4.93 -0.19
N LEU A 263 -12.09 3.76 -0.71
CA LEU A 263 -10.85 3.58 -1.45
C LEU A 263 -10.79 4.56 -2.62
N PHE A 264 -11.88 4.68 -3.38
CA PHE A 264 -11.99 5.65 -4.47
C PHE A 264 -11.90 7.10 -3.99
N VAL A 265 -12.67 7.48 -2.97
CA VAL A 265 -12.72 8.86 -2.45
C VAL A 265 -11.34 9.32 -1.96
N PHE A 266 -10.64 8.51 -1.15
CA PHE A 266 -9.30 8.86 -0.67
C PHE A 266 -8.26 8.86 -1.80
N SER A 267 -8.35 7.93 -2.76
CA SER A 267 -7.49 7.94 -3.94
C SER A 267 -7.65 9.22 -4.75
N LEU A 268 -8.91 9.68 -4.92
CA LEU A 268 -9.23 10.91 -5.62
C LEU A 268 -8.63 12.13 -4.90
N GLY A 269 -8.66 12.15 -3.56
CA GLY A 269 -7.99 13.20 -2.77
C GLY A 269 -6.49 13.26 -3.00
N CYS A 270 -5.81 12.12 -3.04
CA CYS A 270 -4.38 12.06 -3.35
C CYS A 270 -4.06 12.44 -4.81
N LEU A 271 -4.99 12.18 -5.74
CA LEU A 271 -4.85 12.50 -7.16
C LEU A 271 -5.07 13.99 -7.46
N LEU A 272 -6.07 14.61 -6.82
CA LEU A 272 -6.46 16.01 -7.02
C LEU A 272 -5.58 17.02 -6.27
N ARG A 273 -4.48 16.57 -5.65
CA ARG A 273 -3.55 17.43 -4.93
C ARG A 273 -3.00 18.56 -5.82
N VAL A 274 -2.78 19.71 -5.20
CA VAL A 274 -2.24 20.92 -5.85
C VAL A 274 -0.77 20.72 -6.24
N ASP A 275 0.05 20.17 -5.33
CA ASP A 275 1.47 19.97 -5.57
C ASP A 275 1.74 18.65 -6.30
N LYS A 276 2.17 18.75 -7.57
CA LYS A 276 2.40 17.59 -8.45
C LYS A 276 3.88 17.29 -8.74
N GLU A 277 4.78 18.22 -8.45
CA GLU A 277 6.18 18.14 -8.91
C GLU A 277 7.05 17.16 -8.10
N GLU A 278 6.78 17.00 -6.80
CA GLU A 278 7.51 16.05 -5.95
C GLU A 278 6.57 15.09 -5.20
N GLU A 279 6.96 13.81 -5.15
CA GLU A 279 6.24 12.78 -4.41
C GLU A 279 6.52 12.90 -2.89
N LYS A 280 5.76 13.77 -2.23
CA LYS A 280 5.82 13.93 -0.77
C LYS A 280 5.49 12.62 -0.04
N PHE A 281 6.23 12.33 1.04
CA PHE A 281 6.03 11.14 1.88
C PHE A 281 4.57 10.96 2.31
N ASN A 282 3.87 12.04 2.69
CA ASN A 282 2.46 11.99 3.09
C ASN A 282 1.55 11.40 2.01
N VAL A 283 1.81 11.70 0.73
CA VAL A 283 1.01 11.17 -0.39
C VAL A 283 1.28 9.69 -0.57
N ILE A 284 2.56 9.29 -0.52
CA ILE A 284 2.96 7.88 -0.63
C ILE A 284 2.34 7.07 0.51
N LEU A 285 2.46 7.57 1.75
CA LEU A 285 1.89 6.95 2.94
C LEU A 285 0.36 6.89 2.87
N SER A 286 -0.30 7.95 2.40
CA SER A 286 -1.76 7.95 2.20
C SER A 286 -2.19 6.92 1.16
N SER A 287 -1.53 6.86 0.00
CA SER A 287 -1.81 5.85 -1.03
C SER A 287 -1.57 4.44 -0.50
N PHE A 288 -0.49 4.21 0.24
CA PHE A 288 -0.18 2.92 0.85
C PHE A 288 -1.23 2.51 1.89
N LEU A 289 -1.55 3.38 2.86
CA LEU A 289 -2.54 3.09 3.89
C LEU A 289 -3.94 2.91 3.30
N ASN A 290 -4.28 3.68 2.27
CA ASN A 290 -5.57 3.53 1.59
C ASN A 290 -5.67 2.20 0.86
N ALA A 291 -4.61 1.82 0.15
CA ALA A 291 -4.51 0.54 -0.55
C ALA A 291 -4.51 -0.64 0.43
N ALA A 292 -3.58 -0.66 1.38
CA ALA A 292 -3.39 -1.75 2.32
C ALA A 292 -4.57 -1.87 3.29
N GLY A 293 -5.03 -0.76 3.88
CA GLY A 293 -6.17 -0.75 4.79
C GLY A 293 -7.49 -1.05 4.08
N GLY A 294 -7.74 -0.42 2.92
CA GLY A 294 -8.96 -0.61 2.15
C GLY A 294 -9.07 -2.03 1.59
N TYR A 295 -8.08 -2.49 0.83
CA TYR A 295 -8.13 -3.84 0.26
C TYR A 295 -7.90 -4.94 1.32
N GLY A 296 -7.12 -4.68 2.37
CA GLY A 296 -6.94 -5.61 3.48
C GLY A 296 -8.25 -5.87 4.21
N LEU A 297 -9.01 -4.80 4.55
CA LEU A 297 -10.33 -4.95 5.15
C LEU A 297 -11.32 -5.60 4.19
N PHE A 298 -11.33 -5.17 2.91
CA PHE A 298 -12.14 -5.76 1.86
C PHE A 298 -11.93 -7.28 1.77
N LEU A 299 -10.67 -7.73 1.66
CA LEU A 299 -10.29 -9.14 1.59
C LEU A 299 -10.68 -9.90 2.84
N MET A 300 -10.48 -9.33 4.03
CA MET A 300 -10.83 -9.98 5.29
C MET A 300 -12.35 -10.25 5.38
N ILE A 301 -13.18 -9.27 4.99
CA ILE A 301 -14.64 -9.42 5.01
C ILE A 301 -15.11 -10.41 3.95
N THR A 302 -14.58 -10.34 2.72
CA THR A 302 -15.03 -11.24 1.64
C THR A 302 -14.66 -12.70 1.92
N LEU A 303 -13.47 -12.96 2.47
CA LEU A 303 -13.04 -14.32 2.83
C LEU A 303 -13.82 -14.92 4.02
N SER A 304 -14.18 -14.09 5.00
CA SER A 304 -14.89 -14.54 6.21
C SER A 304 -16.39 -14.76 6.00
N THR A 305 -17.00 -14.06 5.05
CA THR A 305 -18.45 -14.12 4.80
C THR A 305 -18.84 -15.09 3.68
N ALA A 306 -17.87 -15.75 3.04
CA ALA A 306 -18.03 -16.82 2.03
C ALA A 306 -19.21 -16.58 1.06
N THR A 307 -19.16 -15.46 0.33
CA THR A 307 -20.24 -15.08 -0.58
C THR A 307 -20.13 -15.78 -1.94
N ALA A 308 -21.27 -16.15 -2.54
CA ALA A 308 -21.34 -16.70 -3.90
C ALA A 308 -20.81 -15.73 -4.98
N TYR A 309 -20.63 -14.44 -4.63
CA TYR A 309 -20.21 -13.37 -5.53
C TYR A 309 -18.78 -12.87 -5.27
N LEU A 310 -17.98 -13.61 -4.48
CA LEU A 310 -16.62 -13.21 -4.10
C LEU A 310 -15.76 -12.87 -5.32
N GLY A 311 -15.75 -13.73 -6.34
CA GLY A 311 -15.01 -13.49 -7.58
C GLY A 311 -15.38 -12.16 -8.27
N ILE A 312 -16.68 -11.83 -8.30
CA ILE A 312 -17.20 -10.59 -8.91
C ILE A 312 -16.76 -9.36 -8.11
N PHE A 313 -16.83 -9.41 -6.78
CA PHE A 313 -16.39 -8.29 -5.94
C PHE A 313 -14.89 -8.02 -6.11
N HIS A 314 -14.05 -9.05 -6.09
CA HIS A 314 -12.61 -8.90 -6.31
C HIS A 314 -12.29 -8.44 -7.74
N PHE A 315 -13.07 -8.87 -8.73
CA PHE A 315 -12.93 -8.34 -10.09
C PHE A 315 -13.31 -6.85 -10.17
N ALA A 316 -14.36 -6.41 -9.48
CA ALA A 316 -14.71 -4.99 -9.37
C ALA A 316 -13.59 -4.18 -8.68
N ALA A 317 -12.99 -4.73 -7.62
CA ALA A 317 -11.83 -4.13 -6.95
C ALA A 317 -10.62 -4.01 -7.89
N PHE A 318 -10.38 -5.02 -8.74
CA PHE A 318 -9.36 -4.96 -9.80
C PHE A 318 -9.62 -3.81 -10.77
N ILE A 319 -10.84 -3.71 -11.33
CA ILE A 319 -11.19 -2.66 -12.29
C ILE A 319 -11.04 -1.28 -11.68
N LEU A 320 -11.53 -1.07 -10.45
CA LEU A 320 -11.39 0.21 -9.76
C LEU A 320 -9.91 0.59 -9.58
N SER A 321 -9.10 -0.37 -9.11
CA SER A 321 -7.72 -0.11 -8.73
C SER A 321 -6.80 0.08 -9.94
N ILE A 322 -7.04 -0.65 -11.04
CA ILE A 322 -6.28 -0.44 -12.28
C ILE A 322 -6.63 0.92 -12.90
N VAL A 323 -7.90 1.34 -12.86
CA VAL A 323 -8.32 2.68 -13.32
C VAL A 323 -7.66 3.78 -12.48
N ILE A 324 -7.62 3.62 -11.16
CA ILE A 324 -6.91 4.56 -10.27
C ILE A 324 -5.43 4.62 -10.62
N SER A 325 -4.76 3.47 -10.76
CA SER A 325 -3.35 3.38 -11.14
C SER A 325 -3.06 4.08 -12.47
N ILE A 326 -3.85 3.79 -13.51
CA ILE A 326 -3.72 4.42 -14.83
C ILE A 326 -3.91 5.94 -14.72
N THR A 327 -4.87 6.39 -13.91
CA THR A 327 -5.14 7.82 -13.75
C THR A 327 -3.99 8.53 -13.03
N PHE A 328 -3.40 7.92 -12.00
CA PHE A 328 -2.19 8.44 -11.34
C PHE A 328 -1.01 8.57 -12.31
N TRP A 329 -0.82 7.57 -13.18
CA TRP A 329 0.22 7.59 -14.19
C TRP A 329 0.01 8.71 -15.21
N ILE A 330 -1.19 8.81 -15.79
CA ILE A 330 -1.48 9.77 -16.87
C ILE A 330 -1.53 11.22 -16.36
N ARG A 331 -2.14 11.48 -15.20
CA ARG A 331 -2.40 12.86 -14.73
C ARG A 331 -1.31 13.44 -13.85
N VAL A 332 -0.55 12.60 -13.16
CA VAL A 332 0.41 13.05 -12.13
C VAL A 332 1.80 12.42 -12.32
N SER A 333 1.95 11.43 -13.22
CA SER A 333 3.22 10.70 -13.44
C SER A 333 3.83 10.15 -12.13
N SER A 334 2.97 9.85 -11.14
CA SER A 334 3.38 9.41 -9.80
C SER A 334 3.89 7.97 -9.89
N ARG A 335 5.16 7.71 -9.56
CA ARG A 335 5.75 6.37 -9.63
C ARG A 335 5.25 5.47 -8.52
N TYR A 336 5.27 5.95 -7.27
CA TYR A 336 4.90 5.12 -6.12
C TYR A 336 3.40 4.87 -6.03
N SER A 337 2.55 5.88 -6.24
CA SER A 337 1.09 5.66 -6.16
C SER A 337 0.60 4.76 -7.29
N THR A 338 1.12 4.94 -8.52
CA THR A 338 0.85 4.02 -9.64
C THR A 338 1.28 2.60 -9.28
N PHE A 339 2.49 2.42 -8.73
CA PHE A 339 2.95 1.10 -8.29
C PHE A 339 2.02 0.46 -7.25
N ILE A 340 1.65 1.20 -6.19
CA ILE A 340 0.80 0.71 -5.10
C ILE A 340 -0.56 0.24 -5.62
N TYR A 341 -1.26 1.08 -6.40
CA TYR A 341 -2.59 0.74 -6.91
C TYR A 341 -2.54 -0.32 -8.02
N ALA A 342 -1.48 -0.38 -8.84
CA ALA A 342 -1.27 -1.46 -9.80
C ALA A 342 -1.11 -2.81 -9.09
N MET A 343 -0.26 -2.87 -8.06
CA MET A 343 -0.06 -4.10 -7.28
C MET A 343 -1.36 -4.55 -6.62
N LEU A 344 -2.11 -3.63 -6.02
CA LEU A 344 -3.41 -3.93 -5.44
C LEU A 344 -4.41 -4.45 -6.50
N ALA A 345 -4.41 -3.87 -7.70
CA ALA A 345 -5.22 -4.36 -8.81
C ALA A 345 -4.85 -5.81 -9.17
N TYR A 346 -3.56 -6.12 -9.34
CA TYR A 346 -3.14 -7.48 -9.68
C TYR A 346 -3.45 -8.47 -8.56
N THR A 347 -3.30 -8.09 -7.29
CA THR A 347 -3.71 -8.93 -6.15
C THR A 347 -5.22 -9.17 -6.19
N ALA A 348 -6.03 -8.14 -6.45
CA ALA A 348 -7.48 -8.28 -6.60
C ALA A 348 -7.87 -9.22 -7.74
N LEU A 349 -7.20 -9.11 -8.89
CA LEU A 349 -7.44 -10.01 -10.02
C LEU A 349 -7.04 -11.45 -9.69
N SER A 350 -5.91 -11.65 -9.01
CA SER A 350 -5.46 -12.99 -8.61
C SER A 350 -6.44 -13.65 -7.65
N VAL A 351 -6.94 -12.91 -6.65
CA VAL A 351 -7.97 -13.42 -5.73
C VAL A 351 -9.27 -13.72 -6.49
N ALA A 352 -9.69 -12.84 -7.41
CA ALA A 352 -10.86 -13.09 -8.25
C ALA A 352 -10.73 -14.40 -9.05
N ILE A 353 -9.56 -14.64 -9.66
CA ILE A 353 -9.27 -15.87 -10.42
C ILE A 353 -9.34 -17.11 -9.52
N ILE A 354 -8.67 -17.09 -8.36
CA ILE A 354 -8.62 -18.23 -7.44
C ILE A 354 -10.01 -18.65 -6.97
N PHE A 355 -10.90 -17.70 -6.70
CA PHE A 355 -12.26 -18.00 -6.22
C PHE A 355 -13.30 -18.19 -7.33
N THR A 356 -12.93 -17.98 -8.61
CA THR A 356 -13.83 -18.20 -9.75
C THR A 356 -13.55 -19.53 -10.44
N PHE A 357 -12.29 -19.95 -10.50
CA PHE A 357 -11.88 -21.16 -11.21
C PHE A 357 -11.37 -22.23 -10.25
N SER A 358 -11.72 -23.49 -10.50
CA SER A 358 -11.18 -24.63 -9.76
C SER A 358 -9.74 -24.94 -10.15
N ALA A 359 -9.02 -25.66 -9.29
CA ALA A 359 -7.73 -26.23 -9.67
C ALA A 359 -7.92 -27.29 -10.77
N PRO A 360 -7.00 -27.43 -11.75
CA PRO A 360 -5.77 -26.65 -11.95
C PRO A 360 -5.97 -25.30 -12.68
N ALA A 361 -7.16 -25.03 -13.21
CA ALA A 361 -7.41 -23.92 -14.13
C ALA A 361 -7.03 -22.54 -13.57
N PHE A 362 -7.21 -22.27 -12.28
CA PHE A 362 -6.81 -20.97 -11.71
C PHE A 362 -5.29 -20.75 -11.80
N PHE A 363 -4.44 -21.78 -11.69
CA PHE A 363 -2.98 -21.65 -11.87
C PHE A 363 -2.64 -21.18 -13.28
N ILE A 364 -3.37 -21.70 -14.27
CA ILE A 364 -3.22 -21.33 -15.67
C ILE A 364 -3.66 -19.88 -15.89
N TRP A 365 -4.81 -19.48 -15.34
CA TRP A 365 -5.25 -18.09 -15.41
C TRP A 365 -4.30 -17.11 -14.71
N LEU A 366 -3.73 -17.48 -13.56
CA LEU A 366 -2.70 -16.68 -12.87
C LEU A 366 -1.41 -16.58 -13.70
N CYS A 367 -1.02 -17.68 -14.36
CA CYS A 367 0.09 -17.67 -15.32
C CYS A 367 -0.18 -16.68 -16.45
N TRP A 368 -1.35 -16.73 -17.10
CA TRP A 368 -1.70 -15.80 -18.17
C TRP A 368 -1.86 -14.34 -17.71
N GLN A 369 -2.33 -14.12 -16.48
CA GLN A 369 -2.37 -12.80 -15.85
C GLN A 369 -0.99 -12.13 -15.85
N SER A 370 0.10 -12.88 -15.73
CA SER A 370 1.49 -12.38 -15.78
C SER A 370 1.76 -11.49 -17.00
N LEU A 371 1.17 -11.81 -18.17
CA LEU A 371 1.34 -11.00 -19.38
C LEU A 371 0.69 -9.62 -19.27
N ILE A 372 -0.46 -9.53 -18.61
CA ILE A 372 -1.12 -8.25 -18.33
C ILE A 372 -0.21 -7.41 -17.45
N VAL A 373 0.36 -8.01 -16.41
CA VAL A 373 1.25 -7.34 -15.46
C VAL A 373 2.52 -6.85 -16.15
N VAL A 374 3.21 -7.69 -16.94
CA VAL A 374 4.41 -7.28 -17.69
C VAL A 374 4.10 -6.13 -18.65
N SER A 375 3.00 -6.21 -19.39
CA SER A 375 2.61 -5.19 -20.36
C SER A 375 2.32 -3.84 -19.71
N THR A 376 1.59 -3.84 -18.58
CA THR A 376 1.27 -2.63 -17.83
C THR A 376 2.47 -2.09 -17.05
N ALA A 377 3.36 -2.94 -16.54
CA ALA A 377 4.61 -2.53 -15.92
C ALA A 377 5.55 -1.77 -16.87
N LEU A 378 5.62 -2.21 -18.14
CA LEU A 378 6.37 -1.52 -19.19
C LEU A 378 5.75 -0.16 -19.51
N TRP A 379 4.42 -0.06 -19.51
CA TRP A 379 3.74 1.20 -19.73
C TRP A 379 3.99 2.20 -18.59
N PHE A 380 3.92 1.73 -17.34
CA PHE A 380 4.23 2.50 -16.13
C PHE A 380 5.73 2.71 -15.88
N ARG A 381 6.59 2.15 -16.74
CA ARG A 381 8.06 2.19 -16.63
C ARG A 381 8.55 1.79 -15.22
N SER A 382 7.90 0.79 -14.60
CA SER A 382 8.19 0.37 -13.23
C SER A 382 8.94 -0.96 -13.18
N LYS A 383 10.21 -0.92 -12.77
CA LYS A 383 11.05 -2.11 -12.55
C LYS A 383 10.53 -2.98 -11.40
N PHE A 384 9.98 -2.36 -10.36
CA PHE A 384 9.44 -3.05 -9.18
C PHE A 384 8.29 -3.99 -9.56
N ILE A 385 7.39 -3.56 -10.45
CA ILE A 385 6.27 -4.42 -10.91
C ILE A 385 6.81 -5.64 -11.67
N ILE A 386 7.83 -5.46 -12.52
CA ILE A 386 8.41 -6.57 -13.31
C ILE A 386 9.06 -7.61 -12.39
N LEU A 387 9.84 -7.15 -11.40
CA LEU A 387 10.48 -8.03 -10.41
C LEU A 387 9.42 -8.79 -9.59
N ALA A 388 8.43 -8.08 -9.04
CA ALA A 388 7.37 -8.69 -8.25
C ALA A 388 6.59 -9.73 -9.08
N ASN A 389 6.26 -9.39 -10.33
CA ASN A 389 5.58 -10.31 -11.25
C ASN A 389 6.40 -11.57 -11.53
N PHE A 390 7.71 -11.44 -11.76
CA PHE A 390 8.57 -12.61 -11.99
C PHE A 390 8.60 -13.53 -10.77
N ILE A 391 8.74 -12.98 -9.56
CA ILE A 391 8.73 -13.75 -8.32
C ILE A 391 7.39 -14.47 -8.14
N ILE A 392 6.26 -13.76 -8.32
CA ILE A 392 4.92 -14.35 -8.21
C ILE A 392 4.72 -15.43 -9.28
N PHE A 393 5.13 -15.18 -10.52
CA PHE A 393 5.03 -16.14 -11.62
C PHE A 393 5.78 -17.45 -11.31
N ILE A 394 7.00 -17.36 -10.78
CA ILE A 394 7.76 -18.54 -10.36
C ILE A 394 7.09 -19.24 -9.17
N ALA A 395 6.59 -18.50 -8.19
CA ALA A 395 5.88 -19.07 -7.06
C ALA A 395 4.61 -19.83 -7.48
N VAL A 396 3.80 -19.26 -8.40
CA VAL A 396 2.61 -19.89 -8.97
C VAL A 396 2.99 -21.17 -9.75
N MET A 397 4.08 -21.12 -10.53
CA MET A 397 4.58 -22.29 -11.27
C MET A 397 5.02 -23.41 -10.31
N ILE A 398 5.80 -23.08 -9.27
CA ILE A 398 6.24 -24.07 -8.27
C ILE A 398 5.04 -24.64 -7.52
N ALA A 399 4.09 -23.81 -7.11
CA ALA A 399 2.87 -24.25 -6.43
C ALA A 399 2.06 -25.21 -7.30
N TYR A 400 1.89 -24.92 -8.61
CA TYR A 400 1.25 -25.82 -9.56
C TYR A 400 1.97 -27.18 -9.63
N LEU A 401 3.30 -27.17 -9.77
CA LEU A 401 4.10 -28.41 -9.86
C LEU A 401 4.04 -29.26 -8.58
N VAL A 402 3.94 -28.64 -7.40
CA VAL A 402 3.89 -29.34 -6.11
C VAL A 402 2.49 -29.88 -5.81
N THR A 403 1.43 -29.15 -6.18
CA THR A 403 0.06 -29.46 -5.76
C THR A 403 -0.65 -30.46 -6.67
N GLU A 404 -0.53 -30.30 -7.99
CA GLU A 404 -1.31 -31.11 -8.95
C GLU A 404 -0.66 -32.48 -9.22
N GLY A 405 0.65 -32.63 -9.00
CA GLY A 405 1.38 -33.91 -9.10
C GLY A 405 1.45 -34.55 -10.49
N THR A 406 0.52 -34.24 -11.40
CA THR A 406 0.48 -34.70 -12.79
C THR A 406 0.62 -33.52 -13.74
N VAL A 407 1.74 -33.48 -14.46
CA VAL A 407 2.07 -32.41 -15.41
C VAL A 407 1.36 -32.69 -16.74
N GLY A 408 0.19 -32.07 -16.94
CA GLY A 408 -0.57 -32.16 -18.20
C GLY A 408 -0.18 -31.10 -19.24
N VAL A 409 -0.88 -31.07 -20.37
CA VAL A 409 -0.68 -30.09 -21.47
C VAL A 409 -0.77 -28.64 -20.99
N GLU A 410 -1.53 -28.39 -19.93
CA GLU A 410 -1.74 -27.07 -19.34
C GLU A 410 -0.44 -26.42 -18.83
N SER A 411 0.55 -27.22 -18.39
CA SER A 411 1.84 -26.72 -17.89
C SER A 411 2.66 -26.02 -18.96
N LEU A 412 2.39 -26.30 -20.25
CA LEU A 412 2.99 -25.58 -21.37
C LEU A 412 2.67 -24.08 -21.33
N SER A 413 1.56 -23.69 -20.71
CA SER A 413 1.18 -22.28 -20.52
C SER A 413 2.30 -21.49 -19.82
N PHE A 414 2.96 -22.06 -18.80
CA PHE A 414 4.07 -21.41 -18.10
C PHE A 414 5.25 -21.18 -19.04
N GLY A 415 5.60 -22.16 -19.86
CA GLY A 415 6.66 -22.02 -20.85
C GLY A 415 6.35 -20.97 -21.91
N ILE A 416 5.13 -20.99 -22.45
CA ILE A 416 4.66 -20.06 -23.48
C ILE A 416 4.62 -18.63 -22.92
N VAL A 417 4.01 -18.42 -21.75
CA VAL A 417 3.96 -17.12 -21.08
C VAL A 417 5.36 -16.58 -20.78
N ALA A 418 6.30 -17.44 -20.38
CA ALA A 418 7.68 -17.02 -20.14
C ALA A 418 8.38 -16.57 -21.45
N LEU A 419 8.19 -17.28 -22.57
CA LEU A 419 8.71 -16.85 -23.88
C LEU A 419 8.12 -15.51 -24.32
N ILE A 420 6.79 -15.36 -24.19
CA ILE A 420 6.10 -14.11 -24.55
C ILE A 420 6.59 -12.97 -23.65
N SER A 421 6.68 -13.18 -22.33
CA SER A 421 7.18 -12.18 -21.38
C SER A 421 8.60 -11.73 -21.72
N ALA A 422 9.50 -12.67 -22.01
CA ALA A 422 10.87 -12.37 -22.45
C ALA A 422 10.88 -11.57 -23.76
N ARG A 423 9.96 -11.86 -24.68
CA ARG A 423 9.84 -11.14 -25.96
C ARG A 423 9.31 -9.71 -25.78
N VAL A 424 8.26 -9.55 -24.98
CA VAL A 424 7.65 -8.25 -24.68
C VAL A 424 8.67 -7.34 -23.98
N LEU A 425 9.42 -7.86 -23.01
CA LEU A 425 10.53 -7.13 -22.37
C LEU A 425 11.65 -6.76 -23.36
N ASN A 426 11.97 -7.64 -24.31
CA ASN A 426 12.98 -7.36 -25.33
C ASN A 426 12.57 -6.23 -26.29
N TRP A 427 11.27 -6.12 -26.60
CA TRP A 427 10.77 -5.10 -27.52
C TRP A 427 10.88 -3.69 -26.92
N GLN A 428 10.70 -3.55 -25.61
CA GLN A 428 10.73 -2.25 -24.91
C GLN A 428 12.04 -2.05 -24.12
N ARG A 429 13.17 -2.57 -24.63
CA ARG A 429 14.48 -2.56 -23.95
C ARG A 429 14.96 -1.14 -23.59
N GLU A 430 14.61 -0.14 -24.38
CA GLU A 430 15.01 1.25 -24.16
C GLU A 430 14.21 1.95 -23.06
N ARG A 431 13.04 1.44 -22.69
CA ARG A 431 12.16 2.09 -21.69
C ARG A 431 12.56 1.82 -20.25
N LEU A 432 13.38 0.80 -20.01
CA LEU A 432 13.76 0.34 -18.69
C LEU A 432 15.23 -0.10 -18.73
N GLU A 433 16.05 0.54 -17.90
CA GLU A 433 17.50 0.30 -17.80
C GLU A 433 17.90 -1.19 -17.60
N LEU A 434 19.21 -1.44 -17.59
CA LEU A 434 19.97 -2.71 -17.57
C LEU A 434 19.39 -3.94 -16.82
N GLU A 435 18.53 -3.80 -15.81
CA GLU A 435 17.95 -4.94 -15.08
C GLU A 435 16.99 -5.80 -15.90
N THR A 436 16.37 -5.23 -16.93
CA THR A 436 15.44 -5.98 -17.82
C THR A 436 16.14 -7.12 -18.57
N ASP A 437 17.44 -6.99 -18.83
CA ASP A 437 18.22 -8.05 -19.49
C ASP A 437 18.40 -9.28 -18.60
N LYS A 438 18.53 -9.10 -17.28
CA LYS A 438 18.57 -10.21 -16.30
C LYS A 438 17.21 -10.89 -16.24
N MET A 439 16.12 -10.12 -16.09
CA MET A 439 14.75 -10.66 -16.02
C MET A 439 14.36 -11.42 -17.29
N ARG A 440 14.66 -10.87 -18.46
CA ARG A 440 14.44 -11.55 -19.74
C ARG A 440 15.16 -12.89 -19.79
N THR A 441 16.40 -12.94 -19.32
CA THR A 441 17.18 -14.19 -19.30
C THR A 441 16.55 -15.20 -18.34
N ALA A 442 16.07 -14.75 -17.18
CA ALA A 442 15.39 -15.61 -16.22
C ALA A 442 14.09 -16.21 -16.77
N TYR A 443 13.27 -15.43 -17.49
CA TYR A 443 12.10 -15.97 -18.20
C TYR A 443 12.48 -16.99 -19.29
N LEU A 444 13.51 -16.72 -20.09
CA LEU A 444 13.99 -17.68 -21.09
C LEU A 444 14.52 -18.97 -20.46
N LEU A 445 15.25 -18.88 -19.34
CA LEU A 445 15.70 -20.06 -18.58
C LEU A 445 14.52 -20.84 -18.02
N THR A 446 13.50 -20.15 -17.51
CA THR A 446 12.26 -20.80 -17.03
C THR A 446 11.59 -21.59 -18.15
N SER A 447 11.45 -20.99 -19.34
CA SER A 447 10.92 -21.69 -20.52
C SER A 447 11.78 -22.89 -20.94
N LEU A 448 13.11 -22.75 -20.91
CA LEU A 448 14.05 -23.80 -21.28
C LEU A 448 13.91 -25.04 -20.37
N LEU A 449 13.51 -24.86 -19.11
CA LEU A 449 13.34 -25.96 -18.17
C LEU A 449 11.92 -26.54 -18.21
N ILE A 450 10.90 -25.68 -18.18
CA ILE A 450 9.52 -26.13 -18.00
C ILE A 450 8.94 -26.80 -19.25
N ILE A 451 9.31 -26.38 -20.48
CA ILE A 451 8.74 -26.96 -21.70
C ILE A 451 9.27 -28.40 -21.92
N PRO A 452 10.60 -28.67 -21.87
CA PRO A 452 11.08 -30.05 -21.95
C PRO A 452 10.54 -30.93 -20.82
N TYR A 453 10.46 -30.40 -19.60
CA TYR A 453 9.88 -31.11 -18.46
C TYR A 453 8.40 -31.47 -18.68
N SER A 454 7.62 -30.55 -19.25
CA SER A 454 6.23 -30.80 -19.62
C SER A 454 6.14 -31.89 -20.70
N PHE A 455 6.98 -31.82 -21.74
CA PHE A 455 7.02 -32.83 -22.80
C PHE A 455 7.37 -34.23 -22.27
N TYR A 456 8.25 -34.31 -21.28
CA TYR A 456 8.60 -35.58 -20.63
C TYR A 456 7.40 -36.27 -19.97
N HIS A 457 6.46 -35.51 -19.39
CA HIS A 457 5.27 -36.03 -18.73
C HIS A 457 4.05 -36.17 -19.65
N ILE A 458 3.97 -35.38 -20.73
CA ILE A 458 2.86 -35.41 -21.68
C ILE A 458 3.02 -36.55 -22.71
N PHE A 459 4.23 -36.76 -23.21
CA PHE A 459 4.48 -37.74 -24.26
C PHE A 459 4.86 -39.12 -23.67
N PRO A 460 4.49 -40.22 -24.35
CA PRO A 460 5.02 -41.55 -24.05
C PRO A 460 6.55 -41.55 -24.02
N SER A 461 7.14 -42.40 -23.19
CA SER A 461 8.59 -42.45 -22.96
C SER A 461 9.41 -42.62 -24.25
N GLU A 462 8.86 -43.30 -25.27
CA GLU A 462 9.50 -43.48 -26.58
C GLU A 462 9.55 -42.19 -27.42
N LEU A 463 8.58 -41.28 -27.24
CA LEU A 463 8.43 -40.06 -28.05
C LEU A 463 9.07 -38.82 -27.41
N VAL A 464 9.47 -38.90 -26.14
CA VAL A 464 10.13 -37.78 -25.43
C VAL A 464 11.33 -37.26 -26.20
N GLY A 465 12.23 -38.14 -26.66
CA GLY A 465 13.43 -37.74 -27.40
C GLY A 465 13.10 -36.98 -28.68
N ILE A 466 12.16 -37.49 -29.46
CA ILE A 466 11.70 -36.85 -30.71
C ILE A 466 11.05 -35.49 -30.41
N SER A 467 10.23 -35.39 -29.36
CA SER A 467 9.57 -34.16 -28.96
C SER A 467 10.56 -33.05 -28.59
N TRP A 468 11.65 -33.40 -27.88
CA TRP A 468 12.69 -32.44 -27.50
C TRP A 468 13.54 -32.01 -28.71
N VAL A 469 13.78 -32.89 -29.70
CA VAL A 469 14.38 -32.45 -30.97
C VAL A 469 13.47 -31.50 -31.72
N GLY A 470 12.16 -31.80 -31.78
CA GLY A 470 11.17 -30.89 -32.36
C GLY A 470 11.19 -29.52 -31.70
N LEU A 471 11.24 -29.48 -30.36
CA LEU A 471 11.37 -28.24 -29.59
C LEU A 471 12.68 -27.49 -29.88
N ALA A 472 13.81 -28.20 -29.98
CA ALA A 472 15.09 -27.60 -30.34
C ALA A 472 15.04 -26.94 -31.74
N LEU A 473 14.38 -27.58 -32.70
CA LEU A 473 14.14 -26.99 -34.03
C LEU A 473 13.27 -25.73 -33.95
N VAL A 474 12.21 -25.73 -33.13
CA VAL A 474 11.38 -24.54 -32.91
C VAL A 474 12.21 -23.39 -32.32
N TYR A 475 13.03 -23.64 -31.30
CA TYR A 475 13.92 -22.62 -30.74
C TYR A 475 14.95 -22.11 -31.76
N TYR A 476 15.46 -22.99 -32.62
CA TYR A 476 16.39 -22.62 -33.67
C TYR A 476 15.72 -21.73 -34.74
N LEU A 477 14.49 -22.07 -35.14
CA LEU A 477 13.68 -21.24 -36.05
C LEU A 477 13.39 -19.87 -35.42
N LEU A 478 12.99 -19.82 -34.16
CA LEU A 478 12.80 -18.57 -33.41
C LEU A 478 14.09 -17.75 -33.35
N SER A 479 15.26 -18.39 -33.18
CA SER A 479 16.54 -17.70 -33.23
C SER A 479 16.82 -17.03 -34.58
N SER A 480 16.43 -17.69 -35.68
CA SER A 480 16.62 -17.16 -37.04
C SER A 480 15.68 -15.99 -37.31
N ILE A 481 14.38 -16.16 -37.02
CA ILE A 481 13.33 -15.14 -37.23
C ILE A 481 13.59 -13.91 -36.37
N LEU A 482 13.91 -14.11 -35.09
CA LEU A 482 14.09 -13.03 -34.13
C LEU A 482 15.51 -12.47 -34.07
N LYS A 483 16.45 -13.01 -34.87
CA LYS A 483 17.87 -12.64 -34.92
C LYS A 483 18.53 -12.51 -33.53
N ASN A 484 18.18 -13.40 -32.61
CA ASN A 484 18.63 -13.32 -31.21
C ASN A 484 19.37 -14.59 -30.77
N ASN A 485 20.61 -14.42 -30.32
CA ASN A 485 21.51 -15.52 -29.95
C ASN A 485 21.02 -16.34 -28.74
N LYS A 486 20.17 -15.78 -27.87
CA LYS A 486 19.68 -16.50 -26.67
C LYS A 486 18.78 -17.68 -27.04
N TYR A 487 17.95 -17.55 -28.08
CA TYR A 487 17.13 -18.66 -28.58
C TYR A 487 17.97 -19.76 -29.22
N ARG A 488 19.11 -19.40 -29.84
CA ARG A 488 20.08 -20.38 -30.34
C ARG A 488 20.69 -21.20 -29.20
N LEU A 489 21.02 -20.55 -28.08
CA LEU A 489 21.49 -21.24 -26.88
C LEU A 489 20.42 -22.16 -26.29
N MET A 490 19.14 -21.75 -26.30
CA MET A 490 18.03 -22.63 -25.88
C MET A 490 17.90 -23.87 -26.79
N ALA A 491 18.03 -23.70 -28.11
CA ALA A 491 18.01 -24.82 -29.05
C ALA A 491 19.14 -25.81 -28.77
N LEU A 492 20.38 -25.32 -28.60
CA LEU A 492 21.55 -26.14 -28.27
C LEU A 492 21.40 -26.82 -26.89
N GLY A 493 20.89 -26.10 -25.89
CA GLY A 493 20.65 -26.63 -24.55
C GLY A 493 19.62 -27.76 -24.55
N THR A 494 18.51 -27.58 -25.27
CA THR A 494 17.46 -28.60 -25.41
C THR A 494 18.00 -29.85 -26.14
N LEU A 495 18.81 -29.64 -27.18
CA LEU A 495 19.46 -30.73 -27.90
C LEU A 495 20.43 -31.49 -26.98
N LEU A 496 21.24 -30.78 -26.19
CA LEU A 496 22.13 -31.40 -25.22
C LEU A 496 21.35 -32.22 -24.17
N MET A 497 20.23 -31.69 -23.66
CA MET A 497 19.33 -32.45 -22.78
C MET A 497 18.82 -33.72 -23.48
N THR A 498 18.46 -33.63 -24.77
CA THR A 498 17.99 -34.77 -25.57
C THR A 498 19.07 -35.85 -25.69
N VAL A 499 20.32 -35.47 -25.97
CA VAL A 499 21.45 -36.40 -26.04
C VAL A 499 21.63 -37.10 -24.69
N VAL A 500 21.64 -36.35 -23.58
CA VAL A 500 21.77 -36.92 -22.23
C VAL A 500 20.61 -37.88 -21.94
N TYR A 501 19.37 -37.50 -22.26
CA TYR A 501 18.19 -38.35 -22.07
C TYR A 501 18.29 -39.67 -22.84
N LEU A 502 18.66 -39.63 -24.13
CA LEU A 502 18.82 -40.82 -24.95
C LEU A 502 19.97 -41.72 -24.49
N LEU A 503 21.06 -41.14 -23.98
CA LEU A 503 22.17 -41.92 -23.42
C LEU A 503 21.79 -42.63 -22.12
N VAL A 504 21.01 -41.99 -21.25
CA VAL A 504 20.63 -42.54 -19.93
C VAL A 504 19.44 -43.50 -20.04
N PHE A 505 18.38 -43.10 -20.74
CA PHE A 505 17.10 -43.82 -20.81
C PHE A 505 16.84 -44.49 -22.16
N GLY A 506 17.48 -44.03 -23.23
CA GLY A 506 17.32 -44.63 -24.57
C GLY A 506 17.98 -46.01 -24.70
N ILE A 507 18.93 -46.36 -23.83
CA ILE A 507 19.54 -47.69 -23.81
C ILE A 507 18.58 -48.73 -23.19
N THR A 508 17.72 -48.31 -22.25
CA THR A 508 16.86 -49.20 -21.45
C THR A 508 15.44 -49.40 -21.98
N SER A 509 15.01 -48.70 -23.04
CA SER A 509 13.63 -48.87 -23.56
C SER A 509 13.39 -50.25 -24.22
N SER A 510 12.14 -50.74 -24.22
CA SER A 510 11.79 -52.08 -24.69
C SER A 510 11.70 -52.21 -26.22
N GLU A 511 11.41 -51.11 -26.94
CA GLU A 511 11.18 -51.15 -28.39
C GLU A 511 12.38 -50.65 -29.22
N THR A 512 12.99 -51.57 -29.97
CA THR A 512 14.20 -51.33 -30.78
C THR A 512 14.01 -50.30 -31.90
N MET A 513 12.81 -50.19 -32.48
CA MET A 513 12.53 -49.31 -33.61
C MET A 513 12.60 -47.82 -33.23
N TYR A 514 11.98 -47.42 -32.11
CA TYR A 514 11.98 -46.03 -31.65
C TYR A 514 13.35 -45.55 -31.18
N LYS A 515 14.18 -46.45 -30.64
CA LYS A 515 15.59 -46.17 -30.32
C LYS A 515 16.35 -45.75 -31.58
N ILE A 516 16.30 -46.58 -32.62
CA ILE A 516 17.04 -46.34 -33.87
C ILE A 516 16.61 -45.00 -34.47
N ILE A 517 15.30 -44.74 -34.56
CA ILE A 517 14.77 -43.49 -35.11
C ILE A 517 15.22 -42.28 -34.29
N SER A 518 15.13 -42.33 -32.96
CA SER A 518 15.52 -41.22 -32.08
C SER A 518 17.02 -40.89 -32.17
N PHE A 519 17.88 -41.91 -32.17
CA PHE A 519 19.33 -41.72 -32.31
C PHE A 519 19.72 -41.19 -33.69
N LEU A 520 19.11 -41.71 -34.76
CA LEU A 520 19.38 -41.26 -36.13
C LEU A 520 18.91 -39.82 -36.35
N LEU A 521 17.74 -39.46 -35.81
CA LEU A 521 17.19 -38.10 -35.89
C LEU A 521 18.08 -37.10 -35.12
N VAL A 522 18.50 -37.42 -33.90
CA VAL A 522 19.43 -36.57 -33.13
C VAL A 522 20.79 -36.44 -33.85
N ALA A 523 21.36 -37.54 -34.35
CA ALA A 523 22.61 -37.51 -35.10
C ALA A 523 22.52 -36.66 -36.37
N GLY A 524 21.43 -36.79 -37.13
CA GLY A 524 21.15 -36.00 -38.31
C GLY A 524 21.05 -34.50 -37.99
N VAL A 525 20.30 -34.12 -36.96
CA VAL A 525 20.16 -32.72 -36.54
C VAL A 525 21.49 -32.14 -36.05
N LEU A 526 22.28 -32.91 -35.28
CA LEU A 526 23.63 -32.52 -34.86
C LEU A 526 24.57 -32.29 -36.05
N MET A 527 24.53 -33.19 -37.05
CA MET A 527 25.34 -33.09 -38.25
C MET A 527 24.99 -31.82 -39.06
N VAL A 528 23.69 -31.54 -39.23
CA VAL A 528 23.20 -30.32 -39.89
C VAL A 528 23.65 -29.07 -39.13
N ILE A 529 23.50 -29.05 -37.80
CA ILE A 529 23.94 -27.92 -36.96
C ILE A 529 25.46 -27.72 -37.09
N SER A 530 26.24 -28.80 -37.04
CA SER A 530 27.70 -28.78 -37.20
C SER A 530 28.11 -28.17 -38.55
N LEU A 531 27.46 -28.59 -39.64
CA LEU A 531 27.71 -28.04 -40.99
C LEU A 531 27.35 -26.55 -41.09
N ILE A 532 26.24 -26.12 -40.48
CA ILE A 532 25.85 -24.70 -40.46
C ILE A 532 26.87 -23.85 -39.69
N TYR A 533 27.35 -24.34 -38.54
CA TYR A 533 28.37 -23.64 -37.76
C TYR A 533 29.71 -23.58 -38.48
N SER A 534 30.11 -24.67 -39.14
CA SER A 534 31.32 -24.72 -39.97
C SER A 534 31.25 -23.70 -41.11
N ARG A 535 30.09 -23.59 -41.80
CA ARG A 535 29.87 -22.60 -42.88
C ARG A 535 29.83 -21.14 -42.40
N ARG A 536 29.37 -20.88 -41.17
CA ARG A 536 29.42 -19.52 -40.59
C ARG A 536 30.82 -19.11 -40.19
N LYS A 537 31.65 -20.05 -39.74
CA LYS A 537 33.05 -19.80 -39.38
C LYS A 537 33.94 -19.57 -40.61
N SER A 538 33.53 -20.07 -41.78
CA SER A 538 34.23 -19.92 -43.06
C SER A 538 33.85 -18.69 -43.88
N LYS A 539 32.96 -17.81 -43.39
CA LYS A 539 32.72 -16.48 -43.99
C LYS A 539 33.55 -15.44 -43.23
N PRO A 540 34.60 -14.85 -43.82
CA PRO A 540 35.25 -13.67 -43.26
C PRO A 540 34.25 -12.49 -43.26
N VAL A 541 34.48 -11.54 -42.35
CA VAL A 541 33.66 -10.33 -42.07
C VAL A 541 33.17 -9.62 -43.34
#